data_AF-A0A128EL23-F1
#
_entry.id   AF-A0A128EL23-F1
#
_cell.length_a   1.000
_cell.length_b   1.000
_cell.length_c   1.000
_cell.angle_alpha   90.00
_cell.angle_beta   90.00
_cell.angle_gamma   90.00
#
_symmetry.space_group_name_H-M   'P 1'
#
loop_
_entity.id
_entity.type
_entity.pdbx_description
1 polymer ?
#
loop_
_entity_poly.entity_id
_entity_poly.type
_entity_poly.pdbx_seq_one_letter_code
_entity_poly.pdbx_strand_id
1 'polypeptide(L)'
;MQDLVIRYGSDNNTTLTIKNQTNKYSQIETIKLDDNSFISNEQIDKIIQQVNAYTSDNGISNITHDEARNNQAIMQIYASGWGS
;
A
#
# COMPACT_ATOMS: atom_id res chain seq x y z
N MET A 1 -8.08 14.46 -4.59
CA MET A 1 -6.80 13.95 -5.11
C MET A 1 -6.10 13.27 -3.96
N GLN A 2 -5.54 12.07 -4.15
CA GLN A 2 -4.84 11.34 -3.08
C GLN A 2 -3.35 11.24 -3.38
N ASP A 3 -2.55 11.46 -2.34
CA ASP A 3 -1.10 11.28 -2.36
C ASP A 3 -0.77 9.81 -2.08
N LEU A 4 0.35 9.31 -2.62
CA LEU A 4 0.94 8.05 -2.17
C LEU A 4 2.03 8.37 -1.15
N VAL A 5 1.90 7.83 0.06
CA VAL A 5 2.88 8.00 1.14
C VAL A 5 3.54 6.65 1.41
N ILE A 6 4.85 6.59 1.23
CA ILE A 6 5.68 5.42 1.48
C ILE A 6 6.51 5.68 2.72
N ARG A 7 6.21 4.97 3.83
CA ARG A 7 7.08 4.94 5.01
C ARG A 7 8.25 3.99 4.75
N TYR A 8 9.48 4.48 4.92
CA TYR A 8 10.70 3.71 4.71
C TYR A 8 11.74 4.02 5.79
N GLY A 9 12.77 3.18 5.91
CA GLY A 9 13.82 3.33 6.92
C GLY A 9 13.49 2.64 8.25
N SER A 10 14.47 2.64 9.16
CA SER A 10 14.36 1.99 10.47
C SER A 10 13.58 2.82 11.48
N ASP A 11 13.51 4.13 11.29
CA ASP A 11 12.62 4.99 12.06
C ASP A 11 11.22 5.01 11.44
N ASN A 12 10.20 5.13 12.28
CA ASN A 12 8.81 5.13 11.83
C ASN A 12 8.37 6.49 11.25
N ASN A 13 9.29 7.43 11.05
CA ASN A 13 8.98 8.83 10.75
C ASN A 13 9.43 9.26 9.36
N THR A 14 10.31 8.51 8.71
CA THR A 14 10.77 8.85 7.37
C THR A 14 9.74 8.42 6.31
N THR A 15 9.27 9.39 5.54
CA THR A 15 8.25 9.19 4.50
C THR A 15 8.69 9.79 3.16
N LEU A 16 8.49 9.05 2.08
CA LEU A 16 8.49 9.56 0.72
C LEU A 16 7.03 9.82 0.31
N THR A 17 6.73 11.03 -0.16
CA THR A 17 5.38 11.39 -0.59
C THR A 17 5.38 11.70 -2.08
N ILE A 18 4.66 10.91 -2.86
CA ILE A 18 4.32 11.23 -4.24
C ILE A 18 3.00 11.99 -4.24
N LYS A 19 3.06 13.23 -4.69
CA LYS A 19 1.90 14.12 -4.74
C LYS A 19 0.95 13.71 -5.86
N ASN A 20 -0.35 13.66 -5.55
CA ASN A 20 -1.41 13.44 -6.53
C ASN A 20 -1.25 12.12 -7.33
N GLN A 21 -0.93 11.00 -6.69
CA GLN A 21 -0.75 9.69 -7.34
C GLN A 21 -1.97 9.27 -8.20
N THR A 22 -3.18 9.69 -7.83
CA THR A 22 -4.41 9.39 -8.60
C THR A 22 -4.53 10.16 -9.93
N ASN A 23 -3.61 11.08 -10.23
CA ASN A 23 -3.59 11.82 -11.48
C ASN A 23 -2.66 11.13 -12.49
N LYS A 24 -3.16 10.84 -13.70
CA LYS A 24 -2.42 10.16 -14.78
C LYS A 24 -1.09 10.81 -15.20
N TYR A 25 -0.85 12.07 -14.83
CA TYR A 25 0.40 12.78 -15.14
C TYR A 25 1.44 12.72 -14.01
N SER A 26 1.05 12.25 -12.82
CA SER A 26 1.91 12.11 -11.64
C SER A 26 1.82 10.73 -11.00
N GLN A 27 1.13 9.80 -11.65
CA GLN A 27 1.00 8.42 -11.22
C GLN A 27 2.34 7.71 -11.42
N ILE A 28 2.76 6.96 -10.41
CA ILE A 28 3.81 5.95 -10.56
C ILE A 28 3.18 4.65 -11.09
N GLU A 29 3.62 4.16 -12.24
CA GLU A 29 3.13 2.92 -12.84
C GLU A 29 3.66 1.67 -12.11
N THR A 30 4.93 1.68 -11.70
CA THR A 30 5.56 0.53 -11.04
C THR A 30 6.71 0.96 -10.13
N ILE A 31 6.79 0.36 -8.94
CA ILE A 31 7.95 0.38 -8.05
C ILE A 31 8.59 -1.01 -8.12
N LYS A 32 9.88 -1.07 -8.44
CA LYS A 32 10.63 -2.32 -8.60
C LYS A 32 11.85 -2.31 -7.68
N LEU A 33 12.06 -3.41 -6.95
CA LEU A 33 13.22 -3.62 -6.09
C LEU A 33 14.39 -4.26 -6.88
N ASP A 34 15.56 -4.30 -6.25
CA ASP A 34 16.79 -4.86 -6.82
C ASP A 34 16.69 -6.36 -7.10
N ASP A 35 15.94 -7.09 -6.28
CA ASP A 35 15.61 -8.51 -6.42
C ASP A 35 14.60 -8.81 -7.54
N ASN A 36 14.21 -7.81 -8.32
CA ASN A 36 13.19 -7.80 -9.36
C ASN A 36 11.73 -7.87 -8.91
N SER A 37 11.46 -8.03 -7.61
CA SER A 37 10.10 -7.92 -7.09
C SER A 37 9.52 -6.53 -7.39
N PHE A 38 8.22 -6.48 -7.63
CA PHE A 38 7.58 -5.25 -8.07
C PHE A 38 6.16 -5.09 -7.53
N ILE A 39 5.72 -3.84 -7.52
CA ILE A 39 4.35 -3.44 -7.24
C ILE A 39 3.93 -2.36 -8.24
N SER A 40 2.86 -2.64 -8.99
CA SER A 40 2.26 -1.73 -9.96
C SER A 40 1.05 -0.98 -9.39
N ASN A 41 0.59 0.05 -10.09
CA ASN A 41 -0.67 0.71 -9.77
C ASN A 41 -1.85 -0.28 -9.70
N GLU A 42 -1.93 -1.25 -10.61
CA GLU A 42 -2.99 -2.27 -10.58
C GLU A 42 -2.89 -3.18 -9.34
N GLN A 43 -1.67 -3.50 -8.89
CA GLN A 43 -1.45 -4.26 -7.67
C GLN A 43 -1.84 -3.46 -6.42
N ILE A 44 -1.53 -2.16 -6.39
CA ILE A 44 -1.96 -1.24 -5.32
C ILE A 44 -3.50 -1.18 -5.26
N ASP A 45 -4.16 -1.01 -6.40
CA ASP A 45 -5.63 -0.93 -6.45
C ASP A 45 -6.29 -2.23 -5.93
N LYS A 46 -5.73 -3.39 -6.27
CA LYS A 46 -6.19 -4.70 -5.75
C LYS A 46 -5.97 -4.83 -4.24
N ILE A 47 -4.80 -4.42 -3.74
CA ILE A 47 -4.52 -4.39 -2.30
C ILE A 47 -5.56 -3.53 -1.57
N ILE A 48 -5.84 -2.33 -2.08
CA ILE A 48 -6.84 -1.42 -1.49
C ILE A 48 -8.21 -2.10 -1.44
N GLN A 49 -8.64 -2.74 -2.54
CA GLN A 49 -9.92 -3.45 -2.59
C GLN A 49 -9.98 -4.59 -1.56
N GLN A 50 -8.93 -5.41 -1.47
CA GLN A 50 -8.88 -6.54 -0.54
C GLN A 50 -8.84 -6.09 0.92
N VAL A 51 -8.09 -5.04 1.25
CA VAL A 51 -8.10 -4.45 2.60
C VAL A 51 -9.48 -3.90 2.93
N ASN A 52 -10.11 -3.15 2.03
CA ASN A 52 -11.45 -2.60 2.26
C ASN A 52 -12.50 -3.70 2.46
N ALA A 53 -12.41 -4.81 1.73
CA ALA A 53 -13.28 -5.96 1.93
C ALA A 53 -13.06 -6.58 3.32
N TYR A 54 -11.81 -6.85 3.69
CA TYR A 54 -11.47 -7.39 5.00
C TYR A 54 -11.92 -6.48 6.14
N THR A 55 -11.69 -5.17 6.05
CA THR A 55 -12.07 -4.22 7.10
C THR A 55 -13.59 -4.12 7.21
N SER A 56 -14.32 -4.10 6.08
CA SER A 56 -15.78 -4.15 6.06
C SER A 56 -16.33 -5.40 6.75
N ASP A 57 -15.81 -6.58 6.38
CA ASP A 57 -16.26 -7.87 6.93
C ASP A 57 -15.98 -8.02 8.42
N ASN A 58 -14.98 -7.30 8.94
CA ASN A 58 -14.56 -7.34 10.34
C ASN A 58 -14.99 -6.10 11.15
N GLY A 59 -15.82 -5.21 10.58
CA GLY A 59 -16.33 -4.02 11.27
C GLY A 59 -15.26 -2.98 11.62
N ILE A 60 -14.14 -2.98 10.89
CA ILE A 60 -13.03 -2.03 11.06
C ILE A 60 -13.34 -0.80 10.18
N SER A 61 -13.67 0.33 10.81
CA SER A 61 -14.10 1.54 10.10
C SER A 61 -12.94 2.40 9.58
N ASN A 62 -11.80 2.40 10.27
CA ASN A 62 -10.58 3.07 9.89
C ASN A 62 -9.39 2.19 10.29
N ILE A 63 -8.30 2.26 9.52
CA ILE A 63 -7.05 1.58 9.88
C ILE A 63 -5.85 2.49 9.65
N THR A 64 -5.01 2.61 10.68
CA THR A 64 -3.72 3.29 10.62
C THR A 64 -2.62 2.35 10.12
N HIS A 65 -1.49 2.90 9.71
CA HIS A 65 -0.33 2.11 9.28
C HIS A 65 0.15 1.12 10.35
N ASP A 66 0.16 1.54 11.62
CA ASP A 66 0.63 0.69 12.72
C ASP A 66 -0.39 -0.41 13.06
N GLU A 67 -1.69 -0.13 12.99
CA GLU A 67 -2.74 -1.16 13.12
C GLU A 67 -2.69 -2.17 11.97
N ALA A 68 -2.49 -1.71 10.73
CA ALA A 68 -2.33 -2.57 9.56
C ALA A 68 -1.11 -3.49 9.71
N ARG A 69 0.03 -2.94 10.15
CA ARG A 69 1.27 -3.71 10.38
C ARG A 69 1.11 -4.78 11.47
N ASN A 70 0.32 -4.48 12.50
CA ASN A 70 0.06 -5.41 13.61
C ASN A 70 -1.08 -6.40 13.29
N ASN A 71 -1.79 -6.24 12.17
CA ASN A 71 -2.82 -7.17 11.72
C ASN A 71 -2.24 -8.17 10.70
N GLN A 72 -2.14 -9.44 11.10
CA GLN A 72 -1.56 -10.50 10.27
C GLN A 72 -2.30 -10.70 8.94
N ALA A 73 -3.64 -10.61 8.91
CA ALA A 73 -4.42 -10.81 7.69
C ALA A 73 -4.16 -9.68 6.69
N ILE A 74 -4.05 -8.45 7.16
CA ILE A 74 -3.76 -7.29 6.32
C ILE A 74 -2.32 -7.35 5.80
N MET A 75 -1.36 -7.76 6.62
CA MET A 75 0.01 -7.99 6.15
C MET A 75 0.10 -9.11 5.10
N GLN A 76 -0.72 -10.15 5.19
CA GLN A 76 -0.81 -11.18 4.16
C GLN A 76 -1.38 -10.64 2.85
N ILE A 77 -2.42 -9.80 2.91
CA ILE A 77 -2.96 -9.09 1.74
C ILE A 77 -1.86 -8.25 1.09
N TYR A 78 -1.14 -7.43 1.87
CA TYR A 78 -0.04 -6.62 1.37
C TYR A 78 1.06 -7.45 0.71
N ALA A 79 1.51 -8.52 1.35
CA ALA A 79 2.54 -9.40 0.81
C ALA A 79 2.09 -10.08 -0.50
N SER A 80 0.82 -10.50 -0.57
CA SER A 80 0.26 -11.17 -1.76
C SER A 80 0.12 -10.26 -2.98
N GLY A 81 0.13 -8.94 -2.77
CA GLY A 81 0.03 -7.97 -3.84
C GLY A 81 1.35 -7.74 -4.59
N TRP A 82 2.48 -8.17 -4.04
CA TRP A 82 3.78 -8.08 -4.72
C TRP A 82 3.88 -9.13 -5.83
N GLY A 83 4.45 -8.70 -6.96
CA GLY A 83 4.82 -9.54 -8.08
C GLY A 83 6.30 -9.92 -7.99
N SER A 84 6.65 -11.00 -8.70
CA SER A 84 8.01 -11.51 -8.85
C SER A 84 8.37 -11.60 -10.32
#